data_AF-A0A2E0WX71-F1
#
_entry.id   AF-A0A2E0WX71-F1
#
_cell.length_a   1.000
_cell.length_b   1.000
_cell.length_c   1.000
_cell.angle_alpha   90.00
_cell.angle_beta   90.00
_cell.angle_gamma   90.00
#
_symmetry.space_group_name_H-M   'P 1'
#
loop_
_entity.id
_entity.type
_entity.pdbx_description
1 polymer ?
#
loop_
_entity_poly.entity_id
_entity_poly.type
_entity_poly.pdbx_seq_one_letter_code
_entity_poly.pdbx_strand_id
1 'polypeptide(L)'
;MEGDEARVNWGFSTVTLDYEAPVFRRLLIGVDESGVVEVNDGGILTTTLDVNVGHNNSVDGIMDIYDGGVVNVGNNLFMGRVNDTTRGFLNIYAGGVMNVTGHLWLGGKGEAEVNISGTLNQFPNGNGDGILGLGTQDFNLPGGTAVVNVMDGGELNLFNIHAGGTQLSIQPGSKIDITGTGRVTLPGNFTAVLEGYRDANLLFGDGVAGNVSISVEAVGGGVPGDFNSDGAVDGVDFLEWQRNQTVGDLADWQANFGGGASLQTVVTLAPASLSSAAAVPEACSLSLIVLGACFVGPVARRFRAV
;
A
#
# COMPACT_ATOMS: atom_id res chain seq x y z
N MET A 1 10.15 -31.05 14.26
CA MET A 1 10.85 -29.78 14.55
C MET A 1 9.85 -28.63 14.68
N GLU A 2 8.62 -28.89 15.16
CA GLU A 2 7.72 -27.82 15.58
C GLU A 2 8.14 -27.38 16.99
N GLY A 3 8.76 -26.20 17.11
CA GLY A 3 9.23 -25.69 18.39
C GLY A 3 10.44 -24.76 18.29
N ASP A 4 11.29 -24.97 17.29
CA ASP A 4 12.61 -24.34 17.23
C ASP A 4 12.54 -22.85 16.90
N GLU A 5 13.40 -22.08 17.56
CA GLU A 5 13.58 -20.65 17.33
C GLU A 5 14.90 -20.44 16.59
N ALA A 6 14.84 -19.85 15.41
CA ALA A 6 16.02 -19.46 14.66
C ALA A 6 16.44 -18.04 15.08
N ARG A 7 17.74 -17.86 15.31
CA ARG A 7 18.33 -16.57 15.68
C ARG A 7 19.45 -16.20 14.72
N VAL A 8 19.43 -14.96 14.24
CA VAL A 8 20.46 -14.38 13.38
C VAL A 8 20.99 -13.11 14.05
N ASN A 9 22.14 -13.21 14.70
CA ASN A 9 22.66 -12.16 15.59
C ASN A 9 24.19 -12.16 15.66
N TRP A 10 24.91 -12.20 14.53
CA TRP A 10 26.37 -12.43 14.53
C TRP A 10 27.14 -11.25 13.91
N GLY A 11 26.96 -10.04 14.46
CA GLY A 11 27.79 -8.87 14.13
C GLY A 11 27.71 -8.40 12.67
N PHE A 12 26.49 -8.21 12.15
CA PHE A 12 26.20 -7.92 10.74
C PHE A 12 26.54 -9.04 9.75
N SER A 13 26.75 -10.28 10.22
CA SER A 13 26.82 -11.42 9.31
C SER A 13 25.49 -11.63 8.58
N THR A 14 25.60 -12.06 7.33
CA THR A 14 24.47 -12.39 6.47
C THR A 14 24.19 -13.89 6.47
N VAL A 15 22.93 -14.26 6.71
CA VAL A 15 22.41 -15.59 6.42
C VAL A 15 21.64 -15.51 5.12
N THR A 16 22.12 -16.21 4.10
CA THR A 16 21.49 -16.23 2.78
C THR A 16 20.74 -17.55 2.59
N LEU A 17 19.53 -17.46 2.05
CA LEU A 17 18.68 -18.59 1.72
C LEU A 17 18.34 -18.58 0.24
N ASP A 18 18.78 -19.62 -0.47
CA ASP A 18 18.57 -19.86 -1.91
C ASP A 18 17.82 -21.18 -2.18
N TYR A 19 17.19 -21.75 -1.14
CA TYR A 19 16.34 -22.93 -1.20
C TYR A 19 15.23 -22.87 -0.12
N GLU A 20 14.31 -23.82 -0.11
CA GLU A 20 13.31 -23.92 0.94
C GLU A 20 13.92 -24.35 2.28
N ALA A 21 13.93 -23.45 3.26
CA ALA A 21 14.35 -23.78 4.62
C ALA A 21 13.30 -24.68 5.30
N PRO A 22 13.70 -25.58 6.22
CA PRO A 22 12.75 -26.27 7.08
C PRO A 22 11.86 -25.27 7.83
N VAL A 23 10.58 -25.61 8.02
CA VAL A 23 9.66 -24.79 8.82
C VAL A 23 10.13 -24.74 10.28
N PHE A 24 10.18 -23.55 10.86
CA PHE A 24 10.51 -23.35 12.27
C PHE A 24 9.49 -22.44 12.97
N ARG A 25 9.54 -22.37 14.31
CA ARG A 25 8.49 -21.70 15.07
C ARG A 25 8.58 -20.18 14.96
N ARG A 26 9.78 -19.61 15.07
CA ARG A 26 10.00 -18.17 15.10
C ARG A 26 11.36 -17.80 14.52
N LEU A 27 11.43 -16.67 13.81
CA LEU A 27 12.70 -16.03 13.43
C LEU A 27 12.95 -14.80 14.32
N LEU A 28 14.17 -14.67 14.83
CA LEU A 28 14.66 -13.46 15.47
C LEU A 28 15.92 -12.96 14.75
N ILE A 29 15.87 -11.73 14.24
CA ILE A 29 17.00 -11.06 13.59
C ILE A 29 17.38 -9.85 14.44
N GLY A 30 18.67 -9.69 14.75
CA GLY A 30 19.13 -8.57 15.56
C GLY A 30 18.70 -8.70 17.02
N VAL A 31 19.21 -9.72 17.74
CA VAL A 31 18.90 -9.95 19.16
C VAL A 31 19.96 -9.34 20.06
N ASP A 32 21.14 -9.95 20.12
CA ASP A 32 22.25 -9.47 20.96
C ASP A 32 23.27 -8.66 20.12
N GLU A 33 23.32 -8.94 18.81
CA GLU A 33 24.12 -8.23 17.82
C GLU A 33 23.29 -8.09 16.53
N SER A 34 23.67 -7.12 15.69
CA SER A 34 23.02 -6.92 14.39
C SER A 34 23.13 -8.16 13.51
N GLY A 35 22.13 -8.39 12.66
CA GLY A 35 22.08 -9.54 11.77
C GLY A 35 21.31 -9.24 10.49
N VAL A 36 21.68 -9.93 9.41
CA VAL A 36 21.05 -9.81 8.10
C VAL A 36 20.55 -11.17 7.65
N VAL A 37 19.31 -11.22 7.17
CA VAL A 37 18.76 -12.39 6.46
C VAL A 37 18.43 -11.98 5.04
N GLU A 38 18.96 -12.71 4.08
CA GLU A 38 18.66 -12.57 2.65
C GLU A 38 17.89 -13.80 2.18
N VAL A 39 16.74 -13.59 1.55
CA VAL A 39 15.96 -14.64 0.88
C VAL A 39 16.01 -14.37 -0.61
N ASN A 40 16.82 -15.16 -1.31
CA ASN A 40 17.10 -15.05 -2.74
C ASN A 40 16.09 -15.85 -3.56
N ASP A 41 16.24 -15.82 -4.89
CA ASP A 41 15.52 -16.68 -5.81
C ASP A 41 15.61 -18.16 -5.39
N GLY A 42 14.48 -18.85 -5.39
CA GLY A 42 14.33 -20.22 -4.87
C GLY A 42 14.32 -20.34 -3.34
N GLY A 43 14.65 -19.28 -2.61
CA GLY A 43 14.60 -19.19 -1.16
C GLY A 43 13.17 -19.13 -0.64
N ILE A 44 12.80 -20.05 0.24
CA ILE A 44 11.51 -20.03 0.94
C ILE A 44 11.73 -20.15 2.44
N LEU A 45 11.37 -19.10 3.17
CA LEU A 45 11.42 -19.07 4.63
C LEU A 45 9.99 -19.11 5.18
N THR A 46 9.69 -20.12 6.02
CA THR A 46 8.36 -20.25 6.62
C THR A 46 8.44 -20.38 8.13
N THR A 47 7.70 -19.53 8.84
CA THR A 47 7.53 -19.62 10.30
C THR A 47 6.09 -19.98 10.68
N THR A 48 5.89 -20.73 11.77
CA THR A 48 4.53 -21.00 12.29
C THR A 48 4.00 -19.92 13.23
N LEU A 49 4.88 -19.09 13.80
CA LEU A 49 4.51 -17.93 14.60
C LEU A 49 5.11 -16.64 14.00
N ASP A 50 6.01 -16.01 14.75
CA ASP A 50 6.38 -14.63 14.52
C ASP A 50 7.70 -14.55 13.74
N VAL A 51 7.88 -13.45 13.02
CA VAL A 51 9.19 -12.97 12.58
C VAL A 51 9.46 -11.66 13.31
N ASN A 52 10.64 -11.53 13.92
CA ASN A 52 11.07 -10.31 14.61
C ASN A 52 12.32 -9.77 13.91
N VAL A 53 12.23 -8.55 13.39
CA VAL A 53 13.34 -7.86 12.72
C VAL A 53 13.76 -6.65 13.58
N GLY A 54 14.95 -6.71 14.18
CA GLY A 54 15.34 -5.80 15.24
C GLY A 54 14.61 -6.18 16.52
N HIS A 55 15.10 -7.23 17.20
CA HIS A 55 14.42 -7.82 18.34
C HIS A 55 14.90 -7.28 19.69
N ASN A 56 16.17 -6.89 19.89
CA ASN A 56 16.63 -6.46 21.22
C ASN A 56 17.85 -5.52 21.14
N ASN A 57 18.25 -4.92 22.28
CA ASN A 57 19.54 -4.25 22.55
C ASN A 57 20.18 -3.45 21.41
N SER A 58 19.94 -2.14 21.25
CA SER A 58 20.72 -1.21 20.39
C SER A 58 21.35 -1.81 19.09
N VAL A 59 20.63 -2.70 18.40
CA VAL A 59 21.11 -3.41 17.21
C VAL A 59 20.09 -3.32 16.08
N ASP A 60 20.61 -3.62 14.89
CA ASP A 60 19.86 -3.59 13.64
C ASP A 60 19.53 -5.03 13.22
N GLY A 61 18.25 -5.31 13.04
CA GLY A 61 17.84 -6.47 12.25
C GLY A 61 17.53 -6.04 10.84
N ILE A 62 18.05 -6.77 9.86
CA ILE A 62 17.80 -6.51 8.44
C ILE A 62 17.26 -7.78 7.81
N MET A 63 16.17 -7.64 7.05
CA MET A 63 15.63 -8.70 6.20
C MET A 63 15.51 -8.17 4.77
N ASP A 64 16.14 -8.86 3.84
CA ASP A 64 16.10 -8.59 2.41
C ASP A 64 15.42 -9.76 1.69
N ILE A 65 14.38 -9.48 0.92
CA ILE A 65 13.64 -10.47 0.12
C ILE A 65 13.79 -10.08 -1.34
N TYR A 66 14.60 -10.83 -2.07
CA TYR A 66 14.91 -10.56 -3.48
C TYR A 66 13.89 -11.23 -4.42
N ASP A 67 14.03 -10.95 -5.72
CA ASP A 67 13.24 -11.59 -6.78
C ASP A 67 13.23 -13.12 -6.64
N GLY A 68 12.04 -13.72 -6.72
CA GLY A 68 11.82 -15.15 -6.52
C GLY A 68 11.89 -15.64 -5.06
N GLY A 69 12.30 -14.79 -4.12
CA GLY A 69 12.33 -15.09 -2.69
C GLY A 69 10.97 -14.95 -2.02
N VAL A 70 10.65 -15.88 -1.12
CA VAL A 70 9.36 -15.90 -0.40
C VAL A 70 9.54 -16.04 1.11
N VAL A 71 8.91 -15.15 1.87
CA VAL A 71 8.82 -15.25 3.34
C VAL A 71 7.37 -15.40 3.77
N ASN A 72 7.07 -16.49 4.49
CA ASN A 72 5.75 -16.76 5.06
C ASN A 72 5.83 -16.67 6.60
N VAL A 73 5.08 -15.73 7.18
CA VAL A 73 4.99 -15.51 8.61
C VAL A 73 3.66 -16.02 9.12
N GLY A 74 3.71 -17.00 10.04
CA GLY A 74 2.52 -17.71 10.49
C GLY A 74 1.59 -16.94 11.44
N ASN A 75 2.06 -15.85 12.07
CA ASN A 75 1.27 -15.13 13.08
C ASN A 75 1.45 -13.61 13.15
N ASN A 76 2.67 -13.09 13.28
CA ASN A 76 2.89 -11.64 13.35
C ASN A 76 4.27 -11.28 12.85
N LEU A 77 4.37 -10.17 12.13
CA LEU A 77 5.63 -9.50 11.88
C LEU A 77 5.83 -8.40 12.94
N PHE A 78 6.94 -8.48 13.67
CA PHE A 78 7.36 -7.44 14.60
C PHE A 78 8.64 -6.77 14.12
N MET A 79 8.67 -5.44 14.14
CA MET A 79 9.88 -4.66 13.83
C MET A 79 10.14 -3.59 14.89
N GLY A 80 11.39 -3.45 15.34
CA GLY A 80 11.77 -2.43 16.33
C GLY A 80 10.98 -2.54 17.64
N ARG A 81 10.78 -3.75 18.16
CA ARG A 81 9.75 -4.04 19.18
C ARG A 81 10.14 -3.66 20.62
N VAL A 82 11.38 -3.89 21.02
CA VAL A 82 11.71 -4.09 22.44
C VAL A 82 12.16 -2.83 23.18
N ASN A 83 12.91 -1.94 22.54
CA ASN A 83 13.36 -0.67 23.11
C ASN A 83 13.52 0.41 22.04
N ASP A 84 13.75 1.64 22.47
CA ASP A 84 13.85 2.86 21.66
C ASP A 84 15.11 2.94 20.77
N THR A 85 16.11 2.09 21.02
CA THR A 85 17.34 2.04 20.22
C THR A 85 17.39 0.86 19.25
N THR A 86 16.36 0.02 19.22
CA THR A 86 16.28 -1.12 18.32
C THR A 86 15.76 -0.67 16.96
N ARG A 87 16.43 -1.08 15.87
CA ARG A 87 16.01 -0.74 14.51
C ARG A 87 15.75 -1.99 13.68
N GLY A 88 14.62 -2.02 12.99
CA GLY A 88 14.26 -3.06 12.05
C GLY A 88 14.20 -2.52 10.64
N PHE A 89 14.88 -3.18 9.70
CA PHE A 89 14.85 -2.85 8.28
C PHE A 89 14.33 -4.04 7.49
N LEU A 90 13.32 -3.81 6.65
CA LEU A 90 12.76 -4.82 5.76
C LEU A 90 12.74 -4.27 4.35
N ASN A 91 13.44 -4.92 3.43
CA ASN A 91 13.40 -4.58 2.01
C ASN A 91 12.80 -5.75 1.24
N ILE A 92 11.74 -5.48 0.50
CA ILE A 92 11.09 -6.44 -0.40
C ILE A 92 11.34 -5.91 -1.81
N TYR A 93 12.33 -6.45 -2.49
CA TYR A 93 12.69 -6.03 -3.84
C TYR A 93 11.65 -6.53 -4.85
N ALA A 94 11.68 -5.98 -6.05
CA ALA A 94 10.79 -6.39 -7.14
C ALA A 94 10.85 -7.92 -7.33
N GLY A 95 9.67 -8.56 -7.40
CA GLY A 95 9.53 -10.01 -7.50
C GLY A 95 9.66 -10.79 -6.17
N GLY A 96 10.15 -10.16 -5.10
CA GLY A 96 10.14 -10.73 -3.76
C GLY A 96 8.76 -10.66 -3.11
N VAL A 97 8.43 -11.66 -2.29
CA VAL A 97 7.10 -11.78 -1.66
C VAL A 97 7.22 -12.02 -0.16
N MET A 98 6.49 -11.23 0.63
CA MET A 98 6.25 -11.48 2.04
C MET A 98 4.77 -11.70 2.31
N ASN A 99 4.43 -12.82 2.93
CA ASN A 99 3.09 -13.17 3.37
C ASN A 99 3.06 -13.16 4.90
N VAL A 100 2.26 -12.29 5.49
CA VAL A 100 2.10 -12.20 6.94
C VAL A 100 0.68 -12.55 7.32
N THR A 101 0.51 -13.70 7.93
CA THR A 101 -0.70 -14.01 8.69
C THR A 101 -0.70 -13.15 9.95
N GLY A 102 -1.84 -12.53 10.30
CA GLY A 102 -2.06 -11.73 11.50
C GLY A 102 -1.61 -10.28 11.41
N HIS A 103 -0.85 -9.80 12.39
CA HIS A 103 -0.59 -8.37 12.53
C HIS A 103 0.78 -7.95 12.00
N LEU A 104 0.83 -6.72 11.50
CA LEU A 104 2.05 -5.99 11.14
C LEU A 104 2.32 -4.97 12.25
N TRP A 105 3.24 -5.28 13.17
CA TRP A 105 3.62 -4.39 14.27
C TRP A 105 4.99 -3.79 14.02
N LEU A 106 4.99 -2.59 13.45
CA LEU A 106 6.19 -1.90 12.99
C LEU A 106 6.48 -0.72 13.91
N GLY A 107 7.71 -0.60 14.40
CA GLY A 107 8.11 0.51 15.27
C GLY A 107 7.49 0.41 16.67
N GLY A 108 7.42 -0.79 17.23
CA GLY A 108 6.70 -1.04 18.50
C GLY A 108 7.22 -0.23 19.69
N LYS A 109 8.54 0.00 19.76
CA LYS A 109 9.20 0.92 20.71
C LYS A 109 10.38 1.66 20.09
N GLY A 110 11.06 1.05 19.14
CA GLY A 110 12.14 1.64 18.36
C GLY A 110 11.69 2.00 16.96
N GLU A 111 12.62 1.97 16.01
CA GLU A 111 12.37 2.39 14.64
C GLU A 111 12.15 1.18 13.72
N ALA A 112 11.23 1.32 12.77
CA ALA A 112 11.07 0.37 11.69
C ALA A 112 11.04 1.09 10.35
N GLU A 113 11.79 0.57 9.38
CA GLU A 113 11.73 1.01 7.99
C GLU A 113 11.42 -0.18 7.10
N VAL A 114 10.38 -0.04 6.27
CA VAL A 114 9.95 -1.05 5.32
C VAL A 114 9.94 -0.45 3.92
N ASN A 115 10.69 -1.05 3.01
CA ASN A 115 10.81 -0.63 1.62
C ASN A 115 10.23 -1.73 0.72
N ILE A 116 9.20 -1.42 -0.05
CA ILE A 116 8.43 -2.41 -0.83
C ILE A 116 8.46 -2.04 -2.32
N SER A 117 9.28 -2.73 -3.11
CA SER A 117 9.19 -2.81 -4.58
C SER A 117 8.60 -4.13 -5.08
N GLY A 118 8.51 -5.15 -4.21
CA GLY A 118 7.80 -6.41 -4.46
C GLY A 118 6.40 -6.41 -3.84
N THR A 119 6.03 -7.50 -3.18
CA THR A 119 4.69 -7.65 -2.59
C THR A 119 4.75 -7.97 -1.10
N LEU A 120 4.03 -7.21 -0.28
CA LEU A 120 3.71 -7.55 1.11
C LEU A 120 2.21 -7.82 1.24
N ASN A 121 1.86 -9.05 1.57
CA ASN A 121 0.49 -9.46 1.82
C ASN A 121 0.24 -9.63 3.32
N GLN A 122 -0.82 -9.03 3.83
CA GLN A 122 -1.35 -9.29 5.15
C GLN A 122 -2.63 -10.13 5.05
N PHE A 123 -2.68 -11.21 5.81
CA PHE A 123 -3.84 -12.09 5.94
C PHE A 123 -4.36 -12.05 7.38
N PRO A 124 -5.64 -12.37 7.62
CA PRO A 124 -6.13 -12.56 8.98
C PRO A 124 -5.42 -13.76 9.63
N ASN A 125 -5.22 -13.71 10.94
CA ASN A 125 -4.79 -14.85 11.75
C ASN A 125 -5.91 -15.88 11.92
N GLY A 126 -5.61 -16.95 12.66
CA GLY A 126 -6.57 -18.03 12.93
C GLY A 126 -7.86 -17.60 13.67
N ASN A 127 -7.88 -16.39 14.26
CA ASN A 127 -9.07 -15.81 14.89
C ASN A 127 -9.86 -14.88 13.95
N GLY A 128 -9.42 -14.70 12.70
CA GLY A 128 -10.00 -13.71 11.78
C GLY A 128 -9.47 -12.28 11.98
N ASP A 129 -8.45 -12.10 12.82
CA ASP A 129 -7.90 -10.79 13.14
C ASP A 129 -6.62 -10.50 12.34
N GLY A 130 -6.45 -9.27 11.91
CA GLY A 130 -5.20 -8.78 11.32
C GLY A 130 -5.28 -7.26 11.32
N ILE A 131 -4.20 -6.58 11.68
CA ILE A 131 -4.18 -5.13 11.70
C ILE A 131 -2.80 -4.61 11.36
N LEU A 132 -2.76 -3.48 10.67
CA LEU A 132 -1.57 -2.65 10.61
C LEU A 132 -1.42 -1.86 11.93
N GLY A 133 -0.22 -1.88 12.50
CA GLY A 133 0.18 -1.02 13.62
C GLY A 133 1.56 -0.43 13.39
N LEU A 134 1.60 0.84 12.99
CA LEU A 134 2.82 1.63 12.78
C LEU A 134 3.07 2.54 13.99
N GLY A 135 4.28 2.46 14.54
CA GLY A 135 4.66 3.17 15.75
C GLY A 135 4.00 2.61 17.01
N THR A 136 3.63 1.32 17.01
CA THR A 136 2.96 0.68 18.14
C THR A 136 3.09 -0.84 18.12
N GLN A 137 2.95 -1.47 19.30
CA GLN A 137 2.76 -2.91 19.48
C GLN A 137 1.45 -3.25 20.22
N ASP A 138 0.68 -2.21 20.54
CA ASP A 138 -0.62 -2.24 21.21
C ASP A 138 -1.30 -0.94 20.79
N PHE A 139 -2.34 -1.03 19.96
CA PHE A 139 -3.00 0.12 19.35
C PHE A 139 -3.45 1.21 20.36
N ASN A 140 -3.51 0.93 21.67
CA ASN A 140 -3.81 1.89 22.73
C ASN A 140 -2.60 2.71 23.23
N LEU A 141 -1.38 2.29 22.89
CA LEU A 141 -0.13 2.87 23.39
C LEU A 141 0.77 3.25 22.21
N PRO A 142 1.05 4.55 22.02
CA PRO A 142 2.12 4.98 21.14
C PRO A 142 3.44 4.35 21.58
N GLY A 143 4.19 3.88 20.59
CA GLY A 143 5.48 3.23 20.72
C GLY A 143 6.60 4.08 20.12
N GLY A 144 7.41 3.46 19.26
CA GLY A 144 8.42 4.16 18.48
C GLY A 144 7.85 4.72 17.18
N THR A 145 8.60 4.60 16.09
CA THR A 145 8.21 5.15 14.78
C THR A 145 8.36 4.09 13.70
N ALA A 146 7.51 4.18 12.68
CA ALA A 146 7.62 3.34 11.51
C ALA A 146 7.39 4.11 10.21
N VAL A 147 8.24 3.86 9.23
CA VAL A 147 8.07 4.36 7.85
C VAL A 147 7.88 3.17 6.94
N VAL A 148 6.79 3.17 6.18
CA VAL A 148 6.55 2.20 5.12
C VAL A 148 6.59 2.92 3.77
N ASN A 149 7.59 2.62 2.96
CA ASN A 149 7.76 3.15 1.61
C ASN A 149 7.26 2.11 0.61
N VAL A 150 6.13 2.39 -0.03
CA VAL A 150 5.61 1.59 -1.15
C VAL A 150 6.16 2.20 -2.44
N MET A 151 7.21 1.57 -2.95
CA MET A 151 8.00 2.06 -4.07
C MET A 151 7.34 1.72 -5.41
N ASP A 152 7.92 2.20 -6.50
CA ASP A 152 7.47 1.88 -7.86
C ASP A 152 7.35 0.37 -8.07
N GLY A 153 6.21 -0.08 -8.60
CA GLY A 153 5.86 -1.49 -8.77
C GLY A 153 5.49 -2.25 -7.48
N GLY A 154 5.68 -1.64 -6.31
CA GLY A 154 5.43 -2.26 -5.01
C GLY A 154 3.96 -2.34 -4.62
N GLU A 155 3.59 -3.43 -3.95
CA GLU A 155 2.24 -3.66 -3.44
C GLU A 155 2.24 -3.93 -1.94
N LEU A 156 1.49 -3.12 -1.19
CA LEU A 156 1.15 -3.36 0.20
C LEU A 156 -0.33 -3.75 0.30
N ASN A 157 -0.60 -5.04 0.38
CA ASN A 157 -1.95 -5.60 0.46
C ASN A 157 -2.31 -5.83 1.93
N LEU A 158 -3.08 -4.91 2.52
CA LEU A 158 -3.49 -4.99 3.92
C LEU A 158 -4.80 -5.75 4.07
N PHE A 159 -4.95 -6.43 5.21
CA PHE A 159 -6.23 -7.04 5.56
C PHE A 159 -7.20 -6.01 6.16
N ASN A 160 -6.70 -5.13 7.03
CA ASN A 160 -7.52 -4.17 7.77
C ASN A 160 -6.67 -2.98 8.28
N ILE A 161 -7.33 -1.85 8.48
CA ILE A 161 -6.77 -0.65 9.10
C ILE A 161 -7.84 0.04 9.96
N HIS A 162 -7.50 0.42 11.19
CA HIS A 162 -8.44 1.08 12.10
C HIS A 162 -8.41 2.59 11.94
N ALA A 163 -9.53 3.27 12.18
CA ALA A 163 -9.74 4.67 11.79
C ALA A 163 -9.61 5.74 12.88
N GLY A 164 -9.47 5.37 14.16
CA GLY A 164 -9.39 6.36 15.22
C GLY A 164 -10.14 6.04 16.49
N GLY A 165 -10.03 6.96 17.43
CA GLY A 165 -10.33 6.79 18.85
C GLY A 165 -9.04 6.62 19.64
N THR A 166 -9.05 5.75 20.65
CA THR A 166 -7.82 5.32 21.35
C THR A 166 -7.02 4.29 20.55
N GLN A 167 -7.53 3.80 19.41
CA GLN A 167 -6.92 2.74 18.61
C GLN A 167 -6.55 3.27 17.21
N LEU A 168 -5.28 3.60 17.01
CA LEU A 168 -4.76 4.08 15.72
C LEU A 168 -3.83 3.03 15.11
N SER A 169 -4.06 2.71 13.84
CA SER A 169 -3.16 1.88 13.05
C SER A 169 -1.89 2.62 12.64
N ILE A 170 -1.94 3.95 12.51
CA ILE A 170 -0.75 4.77 12.24
C ILE A 170 -0.63 5.81 13.34
N GLN A 171 0.37 5.63 14.21
CA GLN A 171 0.63 6.51 15.34
C GLN A 171 1.41 7.77 14.91
N PRO A 172 1.38 8.86 15.69
CA PRO A 172 2.17 10.06 15.43
C PRO A 172 3.65 9.74 15.21
N GLY A 173 4.26 10.35 14.19
CA GLY A 173 5.65 10.11 13.81
C GLY A 173 5.85 8.92 12.88
N SER A 174 4.82 8.11 12.64
CA SER A 174 4.83 7.04 11.63
C SER A 174 4.09 7.47 10.37
N LYS A 175 4.41 6.84 9.23
CA LYS A 175 3.75 7.15 7.95
C LYS A 175 3.83 6.01 6.94
N ILE A 176 2.94 6.10 5.95
CA ILE A 176 3.08 5.38 4.67
C ILE A 176 3.41 6.40 3.59
N ASP A 177 4.40 6.13 2.77
CA ASP A 177 4.83 6.95 1.62
C ASP A 177 4.72 6.12 0.35
N ILE A 178 3.99 6.61 -0.65
CA ILE A 178 3.75 5.92 -1.91
C ILE A 178 4.51 6.66 -3.00
N THR A 179 5.31 5.95 -3.79
CA THR A 179 6.09 6.56 -4.88
C THR A 179 5.87 5.82 -6.19
N GLY A 180 5.96 6.54 -7.31
CA GLY A 180 5.76 5.97 -8.65
C GLY A 180 4.41 5.25 -8.79
N THR A 181 4.46 3.99 -9.24
CA THR A 181 3.29 3.12 -9.42
C THR A 181 2.94 2.27 -8.19
N GLY A 182 3.59 2.53 -7.04
CA GLY A 182 3.33 1.82 -5.80
C GLY A 182 1.86 1.93 -5.35
N ARG A 183 1.36 0.90 -4.67
CA ARG A 183 -0.04 0.81 -4.27
C ARG A 183 -0.25 0.18 -2.89
N VAL A 184 -1.17 0.75 -2.11
CA VAL A 184 -1.75 0.11 -0.93
C VAL A 184 -3.17 -0.35 -1.26
N THR A 185 -3.52 -1.58 -0.87
CA THR A 185 -4.87 -2.11 -1.09
C THR A 185 -5.49 -2.64 0.20
N LEU A 186 -6.82 -2.52 0.33
CA LEU A 186 -7.60 -3.05 1.45
C LEU A 186 -8.94 -3.64 0.97
N PRO A 187 -9.33 -4.86 1.39
CA PRO A 187 -10.63 -5.42 1.03
C PRO A 187 -11.76 -4.63 1.71
N GLY A 188 -12.72 -4.12 0.94
CA GLY A 188 -13.85 -3.32 1.42
C GLY A 188 -13.69 -1.81 1.15
N ASN A 189 -14.58 -1.01 1.74
CA ASN A 189 -14.55 0.45 1.63
C ASN A 189 -13.97 1.09 2.91
N PHE A 190 -12.72 1.53 2.81
CA PHE A 190 -11.94 2.20 3.85
C PHE A 190 -11.68 3.67 3.52
N THR A 191 -12.42 4.26 2.56
CA THR A 191 -12.18 5.63 2.08
C THR A 191 -12.14 6.63 3.23
N ALA A 192 -13.19 6.69 4.05
CA ALA A 192 -13.26 7.62 5.19
C ALA A 192 -12.11 7.43 6.20
N VAL A 193 -11.67 6.19 6.39
CA VAL A 193 -10.56 5.84 7.28
C VAL A 193 -9.24 6.41 6.75
N LEU A 194 -8.96 6.14 5.49
CA LEU A 194 -7.73 6.56 4.82
C LEU A 194 -7.69 8.07 4.59
N GLU A 195 -8.83 8.70 4.33
CA GLU A 195 -8.95 10.16 4.27
C GLU A 195 -8.60 10.79 5.63
N GLY A 196 -9.05 10.18 6.74
CA GLY A 196 -8.63 10.62 8.08
C GLY A 196 -7.11 10.58 8.27
N TYR A 197 -6.44 9.52 7.80
CA TYR A 197 -4.97 9.43 7.85
C TYR A 197 -4.26 10.40 6.90
N ARG A 198 -4.80 10.61 5.69
CA ARG A 198 -4.33 11.61 4.73
C ARG A 198 -4.37 13.00 5.35
N ASP A 199 -5.52 13.38 5.91
CA ASP A 199 -5.76 14.71 6.48
C ASP A 199 -4.95 14.92 7.78
N ALA A 200 -4.56 13.84 8.47
CA ALA A 200 -3.64 13.85 9.60
C ALA A 200 -2.15 13.92 9.21
N ASN A 201 -1.82 14.03 7.91
CA ASN A 201 -0.44 13.98 7.38
C ASN A 201 0.31 12.68 7.72
N LEU A 202 -0.40 11.53 7.64
CA LEU A 202 0.18 10.19 7.89
C LEU A 202 0.28 9.35 6.62
N LEU A 203 -0.31 9.82 5.51
CA LEU A 203 -0.13 9.27 4.17
C LEU A 203 0.58 10.30 3.28
N PHE A 204 1.59 9.84 2.55
CA PHE A 204 2.45 10.64 1.69
C PHE A 204 2.48 10.06 0.29
N GLY A 205 2.62 10.94 -0.70
CA GLY A 205 2.92 10.55 -2.08
C GLY A 205 4.14 11.32 -2.57
N ASP A 206 5.18 10.61 -2.99
CA ASP A 206 6.49 11.16 -3.35
C ASP A 206 7.07 12.09 -2.26
N GLY A 207 6.94 11.68 -0.99
CA GLY A 207 7.44 12.47 0.15
C GLY A 207 6.60 13.70 0.49
N VAL A 208 5.48 13.94 -0.21
CA VAL A 208 4.56 15.06 0.06
C VAL A 208 3.34 14.56 0.83
N ALA A 209 3.11 15.11 2.02
CA ALA A 209 1.96 14.76 2.86
C ALA A 209 0.64 15.03 2.11
N GLY A 210 -0.27 14.07 2.16
CA GLY A 210 -1.58 14.17 1.54
C GLY A 210 -1.62 14.01 0.02
N ASN A 211 -0.47 13.86 -0.65
CA ASN A 211 -0.37 13.73 -2.11
C ASN A 211 -0.71 12.31 -2.61
N VAL A 212 -1.82 11.75 -2.13
CA VAL A 212 -2.30 10.41 -2.48
C VAL A 212 -3.73 10.46 -3.02
N SER A 213 -4.04 9.57 -3.96
CA SER A 213 -5.42 9.31 -4.38
C SER A 213 -5.96 8.10 -3.64
N ILE A 214 -7.19 8.20 -3.14
CA ILE A 214 -7.91 7.13 -2.46
C ILE A 214 -9.16 6.85 -3.29
N SER A 215 -9.32 5.61 -3.74
CA SER A 215 -10.44 5.20 -4.57
C SER A 215 -10.97 3.85 -4.14
N VAL A 216 -12.22 3.54 -4.53
CA VAL A 216 -12.80 2.21 -4.36
C VAL A 216 -12.91 1.57 -5.73
N GLU A 217 -12.32 0.40 -5.87
CA GLU A 217 -12.31 -0.41 -7.07
C GLU A 217 -13.09 -1.70 -6.82
N ALA A 218 -13.71 -2.25 -7.85
CA ALA A 218 -14.27 -3.59 -7.80
C ALA A 218 -13.14 -4.62 -7.99
N VAL A 219 -12.98 -5.53 -7.02
CA VAL A 219 -12.07 -6.67 -7.08
C VAL A 219 -12.77 -7.85 -7.71
N GLY A 220 -12.17 -8.34 -8.80
CA GLY A 220 -12.64 -9.51 -9.52
C GLY A 220 -13.29 -9.11 -10.84
N GLY A 221 -12.81 -9.71 -11.93
CA GLY A 221 -13.57 -9.73 -13.18
C GLY A 221 -14.97 -10.27 -12.90
N GLY A 222 -15.97 -9.73 -13.63
CA GLY A 222 -17.42 -9.89 -13.43
C GLY A 222 -17.84 -10.99 -12.45
N VAL A 223 -18.59 -10.61 -11.41
CA VAL A 223 -19.12 -11.56 -10.42
C VAL A 223 -19.87 -12.66 -11.17
N PRO A 224 -19.56 -13.95 -10.99
CA PRO A 224 -20.33 -15.00 -11.64
C PRO A 224 -21.82 -14.84 -11.30
N GLY A 225 -22.66 -14.69 -12.32
CA GLY A 225 -24.08 -14.40 -12.15
C GLY A 225 -24.48 -12.92 -12.29
N ASP A 226 -23.52 -11.99 -12.36
CA ASP A 226 -23.73 -10.57 -12.70
C ASP A 226 -23.75 -10.45 -14.23
N PHE A 227 -24.94 -10.62 -14.78
CA PHE A 227 -25.14 -10.76 -16.22
C PHE A 227 -25.32 -9.42 -16.92
N ASN A 228 -25.62 -8.35 -16.17
CA ASN A 228 -25.69 -7.00 -16.71
C ASN A 228 -24.40 -6.17 -16.46
N SER A 229 -23.44 -6.73 -15.71
CA SER A 229 -22.16 -6.13 -15.32
C SER A 229 -22.31 -4.85 -14.48
N ASP A 230 -23.33 -4.77 -13.63
CA ASP A 230 -23.55 -3.64 -12.72
C ASP A 230 -22.87 -3.83 -11.35
N GLY A 231 -22.23 -4.98 -11.14
CA GLY A 231 -21.49 -5.31 -9.93
C GLY A 231 -22.36 -5.92 -8.83
N ALA A 232 -23.65 -6.18 -9.07
CA ALA A 232 -24.51 -6.95 -8.18
C ALA A 232 -24.95 -8.25 -8.88
N VAL A 233 -25.36 -9.24 -8.08
CA VAL A 233 -26.05 -10.44 -8.59
C VAL A 233 -27.45 -10.44 -7.99
N ASP A 234 -28.41 -9.89 -8.71
CA ASP A 234 -29.76 -9.66 -8.21
C ASP A 234 -30.87 -10.03 -9.21
N GLY A 235 -32.11 -9.56 -8.96
CA GLY A 235 -33.25 -9.87 -9.82
C GLY A 235 -33.12 -9.32 -11.24
N VAL A 236 -32.35 -8.25 -11.44
CA VAL A 236 -32.09 -7.65 -12.76
C VAL A 236 -31.21 -8.57 -13.60
N ASP A 237 -30.20 -9.20 -13.01
CA ASP A 237 -29.38 -10.20 -13.68
C ASP A 237 -30.20 -11.40 -14.11
N PHE A 238 -31.08 -11.88 -13.23
CA PHE A 238 -31.96 -12.99 -13.58
C PHE A 238 -32.85 -12.67 -14.78
N LEU A 239 -33.36 -11.42 -14.85
CA LEU A 239 -34.15 -10.97 -16.00
C LEU A 239 -33.29 -10.86 -17.28
N GLU A 240 -32.03 -10.48 -17.16
CA GLU A 240 -31.10 -10.44 -18.29
C GLU A 240 -30.83 -11.86 -18.82
N TRP A 241 -30.55 -12.81 -17.92
CA TRP A 241 -30.40 -14.22 -18.27
C TRP A 241 -31.65 -14.83 -18.91
N GLN A 242 -32.84 -14.49 -18.40
CA GLN A 242 -34.10 -14.94 -19.00
C GLN A 242 -34.28 -14.45 -20.43
N ARG A 243 -33.79 -13.25 -20.76
CA ARG A 243 -33.84 -12.70 -22.12
C ARG A 243 -32.75 -13.27 -23.02
N ASN A 244 -31.60 -13.59 -22.45
CA ASN A 244 -30.47 -14.14 -23.18
C ASN A 244 -29.70 -15.16 -22.32
N GLN A 245 -30.00 -16.45 -22.48
CA GLN A 245 -29.33 -17.51 -21.71
C GLN A 245 -27.87 -17.73 -22.10
N THR A 246 -27.34 -17.04 -23.13
CA THR A 246 -25.92 -17.14 -23.50
C THR A 246 -25.01 -16.22 -22.70
N VAL A 247 -25.56 -15.38 -21.81
CA VAL A 247 -24.77 -14.48 -20.95
C VAL A 247 -24.06 -15.21 -19.80
N GLY A 248 -24.49 -16.44 -19.48
CA GLY A 248 -23.84 -17.29 -18.49
C GLY A 248 -24.77 -18.36 -17.93
N ASP A 249 -24.31 -19.07 -16.90
CA ASP A 249 -25.01 -20.21 -16.31
C ASP A 249 -25.93 -19.76 -15.16
N LEU A 250 -27.20 -20.21 -15.17
CA LEU A 250 -28.15 -19.93 -14.07
C LEU A 250 -27.62 -20.36 -12.70
N ALA A 251 -26.81 -21.41 -12.66
CA ALA A 251 -26.20 -21.90 -11.43
C ALA A 251 -25.27 -20.84 -10.79
N ASP A 252 -24.58 -20.03 -11.60
CA ASP A 252 -23.72 -18.95 -11.11
C ASP A 252 -24.57 -17.87 -10.44
N TRP A 253 -25.67 -17.46 -11.05
CA TRP A 253 -26.61 -16.54 -10.43
C TRP A 253 -27.19 -17.08 -9.13
N GLN A 254 -27.62 -18.35 -9.10
CA GLN A 254 -28.18 -18.96 -7.88
C GLN A 254 -27.15 -19.04 -6.75
N ALA A 255 -25.90 -19.35 -7.07
CA ALA A 255 -24.82 -19.44 -6.11
C ALA A 255 -24.40 -18.07 -5.55
N ASN A 256 -24.58 -17.01 -6.35
CA ASN A 256 -24.11 -15.67 -6.01
C ASN A 256 -25.25 -14.67 -5.74
N PHE A 257 -26.52 -15.06 -5.75
CA PHE A 257 -27.65 -14.14 -5.57
C PHE A 257 -27.57 -13.37 -4.24
N GLY A 258 -27.72 -12.05 -4.33
CA GLY A 258 -27.49 -11.11 -3.23
C GLY A 258 -26.01 -10.81 -2.96
N GLY A 259 -25.10 -11.45 -3.69
CA GLY A 259 -23.69 -11.10 -3.75
C GLY A 259 -23.47 -9.87 -4.62
N GLY A 260 -22.27 -9.30 -4.50
CA GLY A 260 -21.82 -8.20 -5.33
C GLY A 260 -20.32 -8.21 -5.47
N ALA A 261 -19.81 -7.36 -6.34
CA ALA A 261 -18.39 -7.20 -6.56
C ALA A 261 -17.73 -6.91 -5.21
N SER A 262 -16.70 -7.69 -4.89
CA SER A 262 -15.92 -7.42 -3.69
C SER A 262 -15.28 -6.05 -3.89
N LEU A 263 -15.59 -5.08 -3.05
CA LEU A 263 -14.94 -3.78 -3.13
C LEU A 263 -13.53 -3.89 -2.57
N GLN A 264 -12.62 -3.06 -3.07
CA GLN A 264 -11.32 -2.82 -2.46
C GLN A 264 -11.03 -1.34 -2.51
N THR A 265 -10.49 -0.84 -1.41
CA THR A 265 -9.96 0.52 -1.37
C THR A 265 -8.52 0.48 -1.82
N VAL A 266 -8.18 1.36 -2.75
CA VAL A 266 -6.88 1.49 -3.35
C VAL A 266 -6.33 2.88 -3.04
N VAL A 267 -5.11 2.91 -2.49
CA VAL A 267 -4.33 4.14 -2.29
C VAL A 267 -3.16 4.12 -3.26
N THR A 268 -3.03 5.17 -4.04
CA THR A 268 -1.94 5.37 -5.01
C THR A 268 -1.39 6.78 -4.90
N LEU A 269 -0.27 7.04 -5.55
CA LEU A 269 0.21 8.39 -5.76
C LEU A 269 -0.87 9.24 -6.44
N ALA A 270 -1.15 10.44 -5.92
CA ALA A 270 -2.08 11.34 -6.59
C ALA A 270 -1.54 11.66 -7.99
N PRO A 271 -2.38 11.62 -9.04
CA PRO A 271 -1.92 12.00 -10.37
C PRO A 271 -1.37 13.42 -10.27
N ALA A 272 -0.17 13.63 -10.83
CA ALA A 272 0.46 14.94 -10.84
C ALA A 272 -0.59 15.93 -11.33
N SER A 273 -1.08 16.77 -10.41
CA SER A 273 -2.11 17.75 -10.75
C SER A 273 -1.48 18.58 -11.86
N LEU A 274 -2.03 18.46 -13.07
CA LEU A 274 -1.66 19.31 -14.19
C LEU A 274 -1.89 20.71 -13.66
N SER A 275 -0.82 21.36 -13.20
CA SER A 275 -0.86 22.72 -12.73
C SER A 275 -1.40 23.43 -13.95
N SER A 276 -2.66 23.89 -13.87
CA SER A 276 -3.33 24.56 -14.97
C SER A 276 -2.31 25.57 -15.47
N ALA A 277 -1.71 25.34 -16.65
CA ALA A 277 -0.60 26.13 -17.13
C ALA A 277 -1.11 27.56 -17.03
N ALA A 278 -0.62 28.31 -16.02
CA ALA A 278 -1.28 29.52 -15.58
C ALA A 278 -1.36 30.37 -16.84
N ALA A 279 -2.59 30.57 -17.36
CA ALA A 279 -2.82 30.96 -18.75
C ALA A 279 -1.82 32.05 -19.06
N VAL A 280 -0.75 31.70 -19.80
CA VAL A 280 0.40 32.58 -19.94
C VAL A 280 -0.19 33.81 -20.59
N PRO A 281 -0.17 34.99 -19.96
CA PRO A 281 -0.78 36.16 -20.54
C PRO A 281 -0.13 36.38 -21.90
N GLU A 282 -0.88 36.15 -22.97
CA GLU A 282 -0.36 36.21 -24.33
C GLU A 282 0.10 37.65 -24.59
N ALA A 283 1.40 37.91 -24.49
CA ALA A 283 1.97 39.23 -24.75
C ALA A 283 1.70 39.71 -26.19
N CYS A 284 1.27 38.81 -27.09
CA CYS A 284 1.01 39.10 -28.50
C CYS A 284 -0.39 39.70 -28.76
N SER A 285 -1.37 39.50 -27.88
CA SER A 285 -2.75 39.97 -28.10
C SER A 285 -2.82 41.51 -27.97
N LEU A 286 -2.01 42.08 -27.09
CA LEU A 286 -1.82 43.53 -26.97
C LEU A 286 -1.06 44.13 -28.16
N SER A 287 -0.06 43.43 -28.71
CA SER A 287 0.69 43.90 -29.89
C SER A 287 -0.17 43.93 -31.16
N LEU A 288 -1.09 42.98 -31.33
CA LEU A 288 -1.99 42.91 -32.49
C LEU A 288 -3.09 43.99 -32.46
N ILE A 289 -3.59 44.35 -31.27
CA ILE A 289 -4.54 45.46 -31.11
C ILE A 289 -3.88 46.81 -31.42
N VAL A 290 -2.64 47.02 -30.97
CA VAL A 290 -1.89 48.26 -31.26
C VAL A 290 -1.56 48.37 -32.76
N LEU A 291 -1.15 47.27 -33.41
CA LEU A 291 -0.91 47.28 -34.86
C LEU A 291 -2.21 47.50 -35.66
N GLY A 292 -3.33 46.88 -35.26
CA GLY A 292 -4.63 47.09 -35.90
C GLY A 292 -5.11 48.54 -35.82
N ALA A 293 -4.89 49.23 -34.69
CA ALA A 293 -5.29 50.63 -34.51
C ALA A 293 -4.47 51.61 -35.38
N CYS A 294 -3.22 51.28 -35.73
CA CYS A 294 -2.38 52.15 -36.57
C CYS A 294 -2.71 52.12 -38.06
N PHE A 295 -3.43 51.09 -38.56
CA PHE A 295 -3.79 50.99 -39.98
C PHE A 295 -5.18 51.54 -40.32
N VAL A 296 -6.00 51.92 -39.33
CA VAL A 296 -7.29 52.60 -39.54
C VAL A 296 -7.09 54.12 -39.52
N GLY A 297 -6.28 54.63 -40.44
CA GLY A 297 -6.17 56.06 -40.69
C GLY A 297 -7.45 56.63 -41.34
N PRO A 298 -7.81 57.89 -41.09
CA PRO A 298 -9.03 58.48 -41.63
C PRO A 298 -8.90 58.61 -43.15
N VAL A 299 -9.71 57.86 -43.89
CA VAL A 299 -9.99 58.15 -45.31
C VAL A 299 -10.74 59.49 -45.34
N ALA A 300 -9.97 60.58 -45.36
CA ALA A 300 -10.46 61.93 -45.49
C ALA A 300 -11.20 62.08 -46.82
N ARG A 301 -12.53 62.00 -46.78
CA ARG A 301 -13.42 62.36 -47.88
C ARG A 301 -13.20 63.83 -48.22
N ARG A 302 -12.45 64.10 -49.30
CA ARG A 302 -12.49 65.39 -50.00
C ARG A 302 -13.85 65.57 -50.66
N PHE A 303 -14.78 66.24 -49.97
CA PHE A 303 -15.93 66.85 -50.63
C PHE A 303 -15.47 68.15 -51.29
N ARG A 304 -15.51 68.17 -52.62
CA ARG A 304 -15.29 69.36 -53.45
C ARG A 304 -16.63 70.06 -53.64
N ALA A 305 -16.69 71.35 -53.30
CA ALA A 305 -17.85 72.20 -53.56
C ALA A 305 -17.94 72.58 -55.05
N VAL A 306 -19.17 72.60 -55.56
CA VAL A 306 -19.65 73.46 -56.66
C VAL A 306 -20.95 74.09 -56.18
#